data_AF-A0A3N6QSW1-F1
#
_entry.id   AF-A0A3N6QSW1-F1
#
_cell.length_a   1.000
_cell.length_b   1.000
_cell.length_c   1.000
_cell.angle_alpha   90.00
_cell.angle_beta   90.00
_cell.angle_gamma   90.00
#
_symmetry.space_group_name_H-M   'P 1'
#
loop_
_entity.id
_entity.type
_entity.pdbx_description
1 polymer ?
#
loop_
_entity_poly.entity_id
_entity_poly.type
_entity_poly.pdbx_seq_one_letter_code
_entity_poly.pdbx_strand_id
1 'polypeptide(L)' 'MRKLVMFAAAAVIVATGALAPTSAVAGCYRLGETGYHWYRSCWGPRWIYPHHRVCRRGHCWYR' A
#
# COMPACT_ATOMS: atom_id res chain seq x y z
N MET A 1 -10.92 -38.94 -4.86
CA MET A 1 -11.26 -37.90 -3.87
C MET A 1 -10.11 -36.91 -3.60
N ARG A 2 -8.86 -37.36 -3.43
CA ARG A 2 -7.70 -36.49 -3.13
C ARG A 2 -7.43 -35.36 -4.15
N LYS A 3 -7.66 -35.62 -5.44
CA LYS A 3 -7.50 -34.64 -6.53
C LYS A 3 -8.51 -33.49 -6.43
N LEU A 4 -9.77 -33.79 -6.11
CA LEU A 4 -10.83 -32.79 -5.94
C LEU A 4 -10.53 -31.86 -4.75
N VAL A 5 -9.98 -32.41 -3.66
CA VAL A 5 -9.55 -31.63 -2.50
C VAL A 5 -8.42 -30.66 -2.85
N MET A 6 -7.45 -31.08 -3.68
CA MET A 6 -6.38 -30.19 -4.15
C MET A 6 -6.89 -29.06 -5.04
N PHE A 7 -7.84 -29.34 -5.94
CA PHE A 7 -8.45 -28.31 -6.77
C PHE A 7 -9.27 -27.31 -5.96
N ALA A 8 -10.03 -27.80 -4.97
CA ALA A 8 -10.77 -26.92 -4.06
C ALA A 8 -9.83 -26.04 -3.24
N ALA A 9 -8.71 -26.59 -2.73
CA ALA A 9 -7.72 -25.82 -1.99
C ALA A 9 -7.07 -24.74 -2.86
N ALA A 10 -6.70 -25.06 -4.11
CA ALA A 10 -6.16 -24.08 -5.05
C ALA A 10 -7.17 -22.97 -5.38
N ALA A 11 -8.43 -23.31 -5.59
CA ALA A 11 -9.50 -22.34 -5.86
C ALA A 11 -9.71 -21.38 -4.68
N VAL A 12 -9.66 -21.90 -3.44
CA VAL A 12 -9.76 -21.06 -2.23
C VAL A 12 -8.58 -20.10 -2.11
N ILE A 13 -7.35 -20.55 -2.38
CA ILE A 13 -6.14 -19.70 -2.32
C ILE A 13 -6.18 -18.60 -3.38
N VAL A 14 -6.63 -18.90 -4.59
CA VAL A 14 -6.77 -17.91 -5.66
C VAL A 14 -7.87 -16.91 -5.32
N ALA A 15 -9.00 -17.37 -4.81
CA ALA A 15 -10.09 -16.49 -4.39
C ALA A 15 -9.67 -15.57 -3.23
N THR A 16 -8.94 -16.07 -2.24
CA THR A 16 -8.44 -15.23 -1.13
C THR A 16 -7.33 -14.27 -1.56
N GLY A 17 -6.47 -14.69 -2.48
CA GLY A 17 -5.45 -13.83 -3.09
C GLY A 17 -6.03 -12.72 -3.98
N ALA A 18 -7.12 -13.00 -4.69
CA ALA A 18 -7.84 -12.02 -5.51
C ALA A 18 -8.68 -11.03 -4.67
N LEU A 19 -9.11 -11.45 -3.47
CA LEU A 19 -9.79 -10.60 -2.48
C LEU A 19 -8.81 -9.80 -1.61
N ALA A 20 -7.51 -10.10 -1.67
CA ALA A 20 -6.52 -9.24 -1.06
C ALA A 20 -6.65 -7.86 -1.72
N PRO A 21 -6.80 -6.78 -0.93
CA PRO A 21 -7.05 -5.46 -1.49
C PRO A 21 -5.89 -5.08 -2.42
N THR A 22 -6.16 -5.11 -3.73
CA THR A 22 -5.27 -4.63 -4.79
C THR A 22 -5.15 -3.12 -4.81
N SER A 23 -5.84 -2.44 -3.89
CA SER A 23 -5.61 -1.03 -3.60
C SER A 23 -4.17 -0.89 -3.13
N ALA A 24 -3.28 -0.52 -4.06
CA ALA A 24 -1.99 0.06 -3.74
C ALA A 24 -2.27 1.14 -2.70
N VAL A 25 -1.98 0.85 -1.43
CA VAL A 25 -2.25 1.79 -0.34
C VAL A 25 -1.44 3.01 -0.68
N ALA A 26 -2.10 4.14 -0.96
CA ALA A 26 -1.44 5.35 -1.40
C ALA A 26 -0.58 5.91 -0.26
N GLY A 27 0.66 5.42 -0.15
CA GLY A 27 1.64 5.91 0.79
C GLY A 27 2.35 7.15 0.27
N CYS A 28 3.06 7.83 1.18
CA CYS A 28 3.92 8.96 0.85
C CYS A 28 5.38 8.59 1.07
N TYR A 29 6.23 8.97 0.12
CA TYR A 29 7.63 9.20 0.45
C TYR A 29 7.76 10.47 1.28
N ARG A 30 8.55 10.45 2.36
CA ARG A 30 8.95 11.65 3.10
C ARG A 30 10.37 11.54 3.64
N LEU A 31 10.97 12.68 3.96
CA LEU A 31 12.27 12.80 4.59
C LEU A 31 12.20 12.25 6.03
N GLY A 32 13.00 11.23 6.30
CA GLY A 32 13.35 10.73 7.61
C GLY A 32 14.84 10.93 7.90
N GLU A 33 15.33 10.35 8.99
CA GLU A 33 16.70 10.55 9.49
C GLU A 33 17.79 10.20 8.47
N THR A 34 17.56 9.18 7.64
CA THR A 34 18.52 8.66 6.67
C THR A 34 18.15 8.97 5.21
N GLY A 35 17.19 9.86 4.98
CA GLY A 35 16.73 10.23 3.63
C GLY A 35 15.24 9.97 3.40
N TYR A 36 14.84 9.83 2.12
CA TYR A 36 13.43 9.66 1.76
C TYR A 36 12.98 8.21 1.86
N HIS A 37 11.96 7.95 2.67
CA HIS A 37 11.39 6.62 2.90
C HIS A 37 9.89 6.60 2.59
N TRP A 38 9.40 5.43 2.16
CA TRP A 38 7.97 5.23 1.94
C TRP A 38 7.25 4.96 3.26
N TYR A 39 6.12 5.62 3.47
CA TYR A 39 5.27 5.42 4.63
C TYR A 39 3.82 5.24 4.20
N ARG A 40 3.12 4.36 4.91
CA ARG A 40 1.71 4.08 4.69
C ARG A 40 0.81 5.29 4.99
N SER A 41 1.23 6.14 5.93
CA SER A 41 0.53 7.35 6.32
C SER A 41 1.45 8.56 6.19
N CYS A 42 0.83 9.71 5.97
CA CYS A 42 1.53 10.99 5.91
C CYS A 42 1.23 11.82 7.16
N TRP A 43 2.22 12.59 7.62
CA TRP A 43 2.11 13.59 8.67
C TRP A 43 3.30 14.54 8.59
N GLY A 44 3.14 15.76 9.11
CA GLY A 44 4.20 16.76 9.15
C GLY A 44 4.12 17.82 8.04
N PRO A 45 5.07 18.76 8.04
CA PRO A 45 5.03 19.93 7.17
C PRO A 45 5.37 19.60 5.70
N ARG A 46 4.97 20.45 4.76
CA ARG A 46 5.04 20.16 3.31
C ARG A 46 6.46 19.92 2.76
N TRP A 47 7.47 20.50 3.39
CA TRP A 47 8.86 20.46 2.89
C TRP A 47 9.57 19.12 3.10
N ILE A 48 9.01 18.21 3.92
CA ILE A 48 9.55 16.86 4.07
C ILE A 48 9.11 15.92 2.94
N TYR A 49 8.20 16.36 2.06
CA TYR A 49 7.67 15.52 0.98
C TYR A 49 8.39 15.81 -0.33
N PRO A 50 8.75 14.77 -1.12
CA PRO A 50 9.35 14.96 -2.42
C PRO A 50 8.33 15.49 -3.43
N HIS A 51 8.81 16.30 -4.38
CA HIS A 51 8.14 16.89 -5.55
C HIS A 51 6.62 16.70 -5.66
N HIS A 52 5.90 17.80 -5.45
CA HIS A 52 4.45 17.95 -5.63
C HIS A 52 3.59 17.03 -4.76
N ARG A 53 4.17 16.26 -3.84
CA ARG A 53 3.39 15.50 -2.87
C ARG A 53 3.04 16.36 -1.67
N VAL A 54 1.79 16.26 -1.22
CA VAL A 54 1.29 16.93 -0.02
C VAL A 54 0.53 15.96 0.85
N CYS A 55 0.66 16.15 2.16
CA CYS A 55 -0.16 15.44 3.12
C CYS A 55 -1.47 16.19 3.36
N ARG A 56 -2.61 15.52 3.15
CA ARG A 56 -3.94 16.05 3.48
C ARG A 56 -4.72 14.98 4.24
N ARG A 57 -5.05 15.28 5.51
CA ARG A 57 -5.83 14.39 6.40
C ARG A 57 -5.24 12.97 6.50
N GLY A 58 -3.90 12.85 6.55
CA GLY A 58 -3.23 11.54 6.62
C GLY A 58 -3.09 10.81 5.29
N HIS A 59 -3.59 11.39 4.19
CA HIS A 59 -3.48 10.84 2.84
C HIS A 59 -2.49 11.61 1.97
N CYS A 60 -1.79 10.88 1.09
CA CYS A 60 -0.89 11.45 0.11
C CYS A 60 -1.66 11.97 -1.11
N TRP A 61 -1.42 13.21 -1.49
CA TRP A 61 -1.99 13.80 -2.71
C TRP A 61 -0.87 14.36 -3.57
N TYR A 62 -1.06 14.28 -4.89
CA TYR A 62 -0.30 15.12 -5.81
C TYR A 62 -0.98 16.50 -5.87
N ARG A 63 -0.16 17.54 -5.82
CA ARG A 63 -0.56 18.93 -6.07
C ARG A 63 -0.65 19.18 -7.56
#